data_AF-A0A661CLL5-F1
#
_entry.id   AF-A0A661CLL5-F1
#
_cell.length_a   1.000
_cell.length_b   1.000
_cell.length_c   1.000
_cell.angle_alpha   90.00
_cell.angle_beta   90.00
_cell.angle_gamma   90.00
#
_symmetry.space_group_name_H-M   'P 1'
#
loop_
_entity.id
_entity.type
_entity.pdbx_description
1 polymer ?
#
loop_
_entity_poly.entity_id
_entity_poly.type
_entity_poly.pdbx_seq_one_letter_code
_entity_poly.pdbx_strand_id
1 'polypeptide(L)' 'MSCASNSGVVSIGDNEYFIAKQAATGFPGTGGIKTDALKEAGEYCKSQGKSLDIIDLHENEGPFVLGVYPRVELTFNCEK' A
#
# COMPACT_ATOMS: atom_id res chain seq x y z
N MET A 1 17.34 4.94 -18.86
CA MET A 1 17.14 3.91 -17.83
C MET A 1 15.75 4.10 -17.26
N SER A 2 14.75 3.41 -17.80
CA SER A 2 13.43 3.36 -17.18
C SER A 2 13.44 2.20 -16.20
N CYS A 3 13.69 2.48 -14.93
CA CYS A 3 13.17 1.59 -13.90
C CYS A 3 11.66 1.73 -14.02
N ALA A 4 10.96 0.69 -14.47
CA ALA A 4 9.52 0.61 -14.29
C ALA A 4 9.28 0.99 -12.83
N SER A 5 8.52 2.07 -12.61
CA SER A 5 8.06 2.44 -11.29
C SER A 5 7.29 1.22 -10.80
N ASN A 6 7.97 0.36 -10.03
CA ASN A 6 7.40 -0.81 -9.42
C ASN A 6 6.38 -0.27 -8.44
N SER A 7 5.18 0.02 -8.93
CA SER A 7 4.04 0.08 -8.04
C SER A 7 4.09 -1.22 -7.27
N GLY A 8 4.28 -1.17 -5.95
CA GLY A 8 4.28 -2.32 -5.04
C GLY A 8 2.93 -3.04 -5.01
N VAL A 9 2.01 -2.64 -5.89
CA VAL A 9 0.75 -3.28 -6.23
C VAL A 9 1.00 -4.59 -6.96
N VAL A 10 0.54 -5.68 -6.37
CA VAL A 10 0.47 -7.02 -6.96
C VAL A 10 -0.99 -7.43 -7.14
N SER A 11 -1.32 -8.13 -8.22
CA SER A 11 -2.65 -8.71 -8.40
C SER A 11 -2.73 -10.05 -7.66
N ILE A 12 -3.75 -10.22 -6.83
CA ILE A 12 -3.96 -11.43 -6.02
C ILE A 12 -5.23 -12.20 -6.38
N GLY A 13 -6.06 -11.66 -7.29
CA GLY A 13 -7.28 -12.30 -7.78
C GLY A 13 -7.94 -11.51 -8.91
N ASP A 14 -9.14 -11.94 -9.33
CA ASP A 14 -9.93 -11.24 -10.35
C ASP A 14 -10.37 -9.87 -9.84
N ASN A 15 -9.71 -8.82 -10.33
CA ASN A 15 -9.90 -7.43 -9.93
C ASN A 15 -9.53 -7.11 -8.46
N GLU A 16 -8.73 -7.98 -7.83
CA GLU A 16 -8.21 -7.79 -6.48
C GLU A 16 -6.68 -7.59 -6.50
N TYR A 17 -6.25 -6.58 -5.75
CA TYR A 17 -4.88 -6.09 -5.72
C TYR A 17 -4.42 -5.92 -4.28
N PHE A 18 -3.11 -6.02 -4.09
CA PHE A 18 -2.47 -5.92 -2.80
C PHE A 18 -1.24 -5.03 -2.89
N ILE A 19 -1.04 -4.16 -1.92
CA ILE A 19 0.19 -3.37 -1.77
C ILE A 19 0.68 -3.43 -0.33
N ALA A 20 1.97 -3.68 -0.16
CA ALA A 20 2.64 -3.62 1.14
C ALA A 20 3.71 -2.52 1.15
N LYS A 21 3.69 -1.67 2.17
CA LYS A 21 4.73 -0.67 2.44
C LYS A 21 5.29 -0.82 3.84
N GLN A 22 6.59 -0.66 3.97
CA GLN A 22 7.29 -0.69 5.24
C GLN A 22 8.06 0.61 5.43
N ALA A 23 8.02 1.17 6.63
CA ALA A 23 8.83 2.34 6.96
C ALA A 23 10.32 1.96 7.11
N ALA A 24 11.20 2.93 6.83
CA ALA A 24 12.62 2.81 7.13
C ALA A 24 12.91 3.06 8.62
N THR A 25 14.10 2.68 9.09
CA THR A 25 14.61 3.01 10.43
C THR A 25 14.52 4.52 10.72
N GLY A 26 14.01 4.90 11.89
CA GLY A 26 13.95 6.32 12.32
C GLY A 26 12.74 7.10 11.80
N PHE A 27 11.74 6.43 11.23
CA PHE A 27 10.52 7.07 10.75
C PHE A 27 9.57 7.44 11.91
N PRO A 28 8.94 8.63 11.89
CA PRO A 28 8.17 9.14 13.03
C PRO A 28 6.81 8.45 13.27
N GLY A 29 6.37 7.50 12.44
CA GLY A 29 5.11 6.75 12.61
C GLY A 29 4.54 6.11 11.34
N THR A 30 3.45 5.35 11.47
CA THR A 30 2.75 4.61 10.39
C THR A 30 1.97 5.51 9.40
N GLY A 31 1.57 6.72 9.80
CA GLY A 31 0.68 7.56 8.99
C GLY A 31 1.20 7.95 7.60
N GLY A 32 2.52 8.12 7.46
CA GLY A 32 3.15 8.42 6.17
C GLY A 32 3.05 7.25 5.19
N ILE A 33 3.45 6.05 5.64
CA ILE A 33 3.44 4.85 4.79
C ILE A 33 2.01 4.40 4.43
N LYS A 34 1.02 4.66 5.30
CA LYS A 34 -0.40 4.46 4.98
C LYS A 34 -0.88 5.40 3.89
N THR A 35 -0.58 6.69 4.01
CA THR A 35 -0.97 7.68 3.00
C THR A 35 -0.35 7.35 1.64
N ASP A 36 0.91 6.91 1.64
CA ASP A 36 1.59 6.48 0.41
C ASP A 36 0.94 5.23 -0.21
N ALA A 37 0.54 4.24 0.60
CA ALA A 37 -0.11 3.03 0.12
C ALA A 37 -1.47 3.36 -0.53
N LEU A 38 -2.27 4.19 0.13
CA LEU A 38 -3.57 4.64 -0.37
C LEU A 38 -3.43 5.47 -1.66
N LYS A 39 -2.44 6.36 -1.71
CA LYS A 39 -2.17 7.18 -2.90
C LYS A 39 -1.78 6.31 -4.08
N GLU A 40 -0.90 5.34 -3.88
CA GLU A 40 -0.45 4.45 -4.96
C GLU A 40 -1.55 3.52 -5.46
N ALA A 41 -2.36 2.95 -4.56
CA ALA A 41 -3.55 2.18 -4.92
C ALA A 41 -4.56 3.03 -5.71
N GLY A 42 -4.77 4.28 -5.27
CA GLY A 42 -5.63 5.24 -5.95
C GLY A 42 -5.13 5.62 -7.34
N GLU A 43 -3.82 5.87 -7.50
CA GLU A 43 -3.19 6.13 -8.79
C GLU A 43 -3.29 4.91 -9.72
N TYR A 44 -3.15 3.71 -9.18
CA TYR A 44 -3.31 2.45 -9.92
C TYR A 44 -4.75 2.29 -10.45
N CYS A 45 -5.78 2.45 -9.61
CA CYS A 45 -7.17 2.38 -10.09
C CYS A 45 -7.52 3.53 -11.04
N LYS A 46 -7.04 4.74 -10.76
CA LYS A 46 -7.24 5.91 -11.64
C LYS A 46 -6.62 5.71 -13.03
N SER A 47 -5.46 5.05 -13.11
CA SER A 47 -4.83 4.71 -14.39
C SER A 47 -5.69 3.77 -15.25
N GLN A 48 -6.59 3.01 -14.62
CA GLN A 48 -7.56 2.13 -15.27
C GLN A 48 -8.93 2.82 -15.50
N GLY A 49 -9.06 4.12 -15.15
CA GLY A 49 -10.32 4.84 -15.21
C GLY A 49 -11.36 4.36 -14.19
N LYS A 50 -10.89 3.82 -13.06
CA LYS A 50 -11.71 3.27 -11.98
C LYS A 50 -11.42 4.01 -10.65
N SER A 51 -12.37 3.91 -9.74
CA SER A 51 -12.29 4.34 -8.35
C SER A 51 -11.60 3.27 -7.49
N LEU A 52 -10.88 3.72 -6.45
CA LEU A 52 -10.30 2.83 -5.44
C LEU A 52 -11.39 2.38 -4.48
N ASP A 53 -11.54 1.07 -4.30
CA ASP A 53 -12.35 0.47 -3.25
C ASP A 53 -11.43 -0.35 -2.33
N ILE A 54 -11.56 -0.15 -1.01
CA ILE A 54 -10.64 -0.71 -0.02
C ILE A 54 -11.31 -1.93 0.61
N ILE A 55 -10.70 -3.10 0.40
CA ILE A 55 -11.20 -4.36 0.92
C ILE A 55 -10.68 -4.58 2.34
N ASP A 56 -9.37 -4.44 2.53
CA ASP A 56 -8.73 -4.60 3.84
C ASP A 56 -7.52 -3.68 3.96
N LEU A 57 -7.33 -3.11 5.15
CA LEU A 57 -6.17 -2.29 5.47
C LEU A 57 -5.64 -2.72 6.83
N HIS A 58 -4.48 -3.38 6.82
CA HIS A 58 -3.80 -3.82 8.02
C HIS A 58 -2.59 -2.93 8.31
N GLU A 59 -2.56 -2.38 9.52
CA GLU A 59 -1.44 -1.58 10.03
C GLU A 59 -0.83 -2.35 11.21
N ASN A 60 0.44 -2.75 11.09
CA ASN A 60 1.14 -3.35 12.21
C ASN A 60 1.80 -2.24 13.05
N GLU A 61 1.11 -1.84 14.11
CA GLU A 61 1.56 -0.86 15.09
C GLU A 61 2.23 -1.49 16.33
N GLY A 62 2.57 -2.80 16.26
CA GLY A 62 3.15 -3.56 17.38
C GLY A 62 4.33 -2.86 18.05
N PRO A 63 4.70 -3.25 19.29
CA PRO A 63 5.65 -2.47 20.07
C PRO A 63 6.97 -2.38 19.31
N PHE A 64 7.36 -1.17 18.90
CA PHE A 64 8.52 -0.89 18.03
C PHE A 64 9.86 -1.11 18.78
N VAL A 65 10.02 -2.27 19.40
CA VAL A 65 11.24 -2.73 20.07
C VAL A 65 12.06 -3.56 19.09
N LEU A 66 13.32 -3.12 18.88
CA LEU A 66 14.40 -3.85 18.22
C LEU A 66 14.02 -4.58 16.92
N GLY A 67 13.95 -3.82 15.82
CA GLY A 67 13.96 -4.39 14.46
C GLY A 67 12.60 -4.70 13.83
N VAL A 68 11.49 -4.41 14.52
CA VAL A 68 10.13 -4.43 13.93
C VAL A 68 9.82 -3.04 13.38
N TYR A 69 9.60 -2.96 12.07
CA TYR A 69 9.29 -1.71 11.37
C TYR A 69 7.79 -1.57 11.15
N PRO A 70 7.24 -0.34 11.25
CA PRO A 70 5.90 -0.02 10.79
C PRO A 70 5.63 -0.61 9.40
N ARG A 71 4.56 -1.39 9.28
CA ARG A 71 4.14 -2.00 8.00
C ARG A 71 2.66 -1.74 7.77
N VAL A 72 2.34 -1.40 6.54
CA VAL A 72 0.98 -1.26 6.04
C VAL A 72 0.79 -2.26 4.91
N GLU A 73 -0.28 -3.03 5.00
CA GLU A 73 -0.74 -3.97 3.99
C GLU A 73 -2.16 -3.54 3.58
N LEU A 74 -2.36 -3.29 2.29
CA LEU A 74 -3.64 -2.82 1.75
C LEU A 74 -4.07 -3.77 0.65
N THR A 75 -5.23 -4.39 0.85
CA THR A 75 -5.97 -5.16 -0.16
C THR A 75 -7.08 -4.28 -0.70
N PHE A 76 -7.17 -4.18 -2.02
CA PHE A 76 -8.08 -3.27 -2.69
C PHE A 76 -8.52 -3.80 -4.05
N ASN A 77 -9.67 -3.35 -4.50
CA ASN A 77 -10.21 -3.55 -5.83
C ASN A 77 -10.33 -2.20 -6.53
N CYS A 78 -10.40 -2.25 -7.85
CA CYS A 78 -10.73 -1.07 -8.66
C CYS A 78 -12.14 -1.23 -9.19
N GLU A 79 -13.05 -0.39 -8.71
CA GLU A 79 -14.48 -0.38 -9.08
C GLU A 79 -14.85 0.91 -9.82
N LYS A 80 -15.99 0.95 -10.51
CA LYS A 80 -16.38 2.14 -11.30
C LYS A 80 -16.87 3.27 -10.40
#